data_AF-A0AAW1P286-F1
#
_entry.id   AF-A0AAW1P286-F1
#
_cell.length_a   1.000
_cell.length_b   1.000
_cell.length_c   1.000
_cell.angle_alpha   90.00
_cell.angle_beta   90.00
_cell.angle_gamma   90.00
#
_symmetry.space_group_name_H-M   'P 1'
#
loop_
_entity.id
_entity.type
_entity.pdbx_description
1 polymer ?
#
loop_
_entity_poly.entity_id
_entity_poly.type
_entity_poly.pdbx_seq_one_letter_code
_entity_poly.pdbx_strand_id
1 'polypeptide(L)'
;MLNAHVTSCLHRNVCVATKSRTFASAATYRSTKPPTRLLTQRLLVHPCSRRSFPCAATKKQGRDRATESGRTKLKPGRPDGTGKQKAKWAVLDWAKYNEPWQVSWGPQRLALGMLGWALSFLLVGVLFVPLLIYLRENQEIDALAKSNQSILVLISQGLETIVGVGIIKYAASRPGDEDDDILKLDLSKPLNAPTGWLFWGLLGIAASPVVVGATAAVCEALSPQGLGGRGTADDVARILSVDVPSFVSLFTVTAVLAPFLEETVFRGFLLPSLTKFMPTYAAVVVTAVAFAACHLSPRDFPQLTALGILLGFSYVRSRNLLTPMLIHGAWNGTVLTFLLLLVSAGYNVSDLLAGKGA
;
A
#
# COMPACT_ATOMS: atom_id res chain seq x y z
N MET A 1 -9.90 -0.12 -7.83
CA MET A 1 -9.83 -0.19 -9.31
C MET A 1 -9.31 -1.55 -9.77
N LEU A 2 -8.28 -2.13 -9.15
CA LEU A 2 -7.85 -3.51 -9.46
C LEU A 2 -8.96 -4.57 -9.34
N ASN A 3 -9.82 -4.52 -8.31
CA ASN A 3 -10.86 -5.56 -8.12
C ASN A 3 -11.85 -5.60 -9.30
N ALA A 4 -12.26 -4.44 -9.80
CA ALA A 4 -13.14 -4.35 -10.96
C ALA A 4 -12.45 -4.81 -12.26
N HIS A 5 -11.13 -4.59 -12.36
CA HIS A 5 -10.30 -5.00 -13.51
C HIS A 5 -10.06 -6.51 -13.56
N VAL A 6 -9.61 -7.10 -12.44
CA VAL A 6 -9.23 -8.52 -12.38
C VAL A 6 -10.45 -9.43 -12.52
N THR A 7 -11.58 -9.08 -11.91
CA THR A 7 -12.86 -9.79 -12.11
C THR A 7 -13.24 -9.80 -13.60
N SER A 8 -13.05 -8.69 -14.33
CA SER A 8 -13.39 -8.64 -15.75
C SER A 8 -12.44 -9.41 -16.68
N CYS A 9 -11.16 -9.58 -16.30
CA CYS A 9 -10.17 -10.32 -17.10
C CYS A 9 -10.33 -11.85 -16.97
N LEU A 10 -10.66 -12.37 -15.78
CA LEU A 10 -10.79 -13.82 -15.57
C LEU A 10 -12.09 -14.41 -16.13
N HIS A 11 -13.17 -13.63 -16.19
CA HIS A 11 -14.45 -14.08 -16.74
C HIS A 11 -14.41 -14.49 -18.22
N ARG A 12 -13.47 -13.99 -19.03
CA ARG A 12 -13.34 -14.40 -20.46
C ARG A 12 -12.62 -15.73 -20.68
N ASN A 13 -11.87 -16.23 -19.70
CA ASN A 13 -11.11 -17.47 -19.84
C ASN A 13 -11.82 -18.70 -19.24
N VAL A 14 -13.00 -18.51 -18.63
CA VAL A 14 -13.86 -19.59 -18.12
C VAL A 14 -14.99 -19.86 -19.11
N CYS A 15 -14.67 -20.14 -20.37
CA CYS A 15 -15.56 -20.93 -21.22
C CYS A 15 -15.37 -22.40 -20.83
N VAL A 16 -16.07 -22.85 -19.79
CA VAL A 16 -16.20 -24.28 -19.51
C VAL A 16 -16.97 -24.90 -20.66
N ALA A 17 -16.26 -25.65 -21.50
CA ALA A 17 -16.85 -26.50 -22.51
C ALA A 17 -17.71 -27.56 -21.81
N THR A 18 -19.02 -27.31 -21.71
CA THR A 18 -20.00 -28.32 -21.32
C THR A 18 -20.09 -29.38 -22.42
N LYS A 19 -19.23 -30.40 -22.36
CA LYS A 19 -19.50 -31.69 -23.01
C LYS A 19 -20.12 -32.62 -21.98
N SER A 20 -21.44 -32.77 -22.10
CA SER A 20 -22.22 -33.81 -21.45
C SER A 20 -21.63 -35.19 -21.74
N ARG A 21 -21.21 -35.92 -20.70
CA ARG A 21 -21.10 -37.38 -20.75
C ARG A 21 -21.82 -37.98 -19.55
N THR A 22 -22.81 -38.79 -19.90
CA THR A 22 -23.70 -39.59 -19.08
C THR A 22 -22.95 -40.64 -18.26
N PHE A 23 -23.54 -40.94 -17.10
CA PHE A 23 -23.18 -41.94 -16.10
C PHE A 23 -22.88 -43.34 -16.65
N ALA A 24 -21.93 -44.03 -16.01
CA ALA A 24 -22.01 -45.47 -15.76
C ALA A 24 -21.40 -45.80 -14.39
N SER A 25 -22.17 -46.54 -13.59
CA SER A 25 -21.94 -46.97 -12.21
C SER A 25 -21.06 -48.22 -12.15
N ALA A 26 -20.23 -48.36 -11.11
CA ALA A 26 -19.92 -49.65 -10.49
C ALA A 26 -19.39 -49.46 -9.06
N ALA A 27 -20.10 -50.05 -8.11
CA ALA A 27 -19.74 -50.16 -6.70
C ALA A 27 -18.75 -51.31 -6.45
N THR A 28 -17.89 -51.20 -5.44
CA THR A 28 -17.70 -52.29 -4.46
C THR A 28 -17.04 -51.84 -3.15
N TYR A 29 -17.34 -52.62 -2.13
CA TYR A 29 -17.31 -52.42 -0.68
C TYR A 29 -16.09 -53.07 -0.03
N ARG A 30 -15.43 -52.43 0.96
CA ARG A 30 -15.10 -53.08 2.25
C ARG A 30 -14.46 -52.17 3.30
N SER A 31 -14.95 -52.40 4.52
CA SER A 31 -14.58 -51.88 5.84
C SER A 31 -13.54 -52.79 6.52
N THR A 32 -12.66 -52.23 7.35
CA THR A 32 -12.35 -52.74 8.72
C THR A 32 -11.62 -51.69 9.57
N LYS A 33 -11.91 -51.71 10.88
CA LYS A 33 -11.46 -50.83 11.98
C LYS A 33 -10.34 -51.51 12.83
N PRO A 34 -9.77 -50.85 13.88
CA PRO A 34 -8.36 -50.95 14.31
C PRO A 34 -8.16 -51.79 15.59
N PRO A 35 -6.97 -51.71 16.23
CA PRO A 35 -6.95 -51.78 17.71
C PRO A 35 -6.04 -50.76 18.42
N THR A 36 -6.36 -50.60 19.70
CA THR A 36 -5.84 -49.71 20.75
C THR A 36 -4.94 -50.49 21.73
N ARG A 37 -3.92 -49.85 22.35
CA ARG A 37 -3.41 -50.00 23.76
C ARG A 37 -2.02 -49.32 23.89
N LEU A 38 -1.82 -48.27 24.69
CA LEU A 38 -1.52 -48.18 26.15
C LEU A 38 -0.20 -48.84 26.60
N LEU A 39 0.79 -48.03 27.04
CA LEU A 39 1.43 -48.03 28.38
C LEU A 39 2.79 -47.26 28.46
N THR A 40 2.83 -46.28 29.38
CA THR A 40 3.89 -45.88 30.36
C THR A 40 5.40 -45.98 30.03
N GLN A 41 6.16 -44.90 30.28
CA GLN A 41 7.02 -44.72 31.49
C GLN A 41 7.84 -43.42 31.46
N ARG A 42 8.18 -42.93 32.66
CA ARG A 42 8.93 -41.71 33.02
C ARG A 42 10.46 -41.88 32.87
N LEU A 43 11.17 -40.77 32.63
CA LEU A 43 12.52 -40.43 33.15
C LEU A 43 12.62 -38.88 33.11
N LEU A 44 12.70 -38.16 34.24
CA LEU A 44 13.91 -37.66 34.95
C LEU A 44 14.80 -36.74 34.06
N VAL A 45 15.37 -35.59 34.44
CA VAL A 45 15.37 -34.69 35.63
C VAL A 45 16.23 -33.44 35.26
N HIS A 46 15.88 -32.25 35.80
CA HIS A 46 16.64 -30.98 36.01
C HIS A 46 17.43 -30.26 34.87
N PRO A 47 17.50 -28.91 34.93
CA PRO A 47 18.68 -28.29 35.53
C PRO A 47 18.41 -27.19 36.56
N CYS A 48 19.48 -26.93 37.31
CA CYS A 48 19.60 -26.23 38.58
C CYS A 48 19.87 -24.73 38.41
N SER A 49 19.39 -23.95 39.38
CA SER A 49 19.60 -22.52 39.58
C SER A 49 21.03 -22.17 40.01
N ARG A 50 21.53 -20.98 39.64
CA ARG A 50 22.46 -20.22 40.50
C ARG A 50 22.18 -18.72 40.50
N ARG A 51 22.07 -18.19 41.72
CA ARG A 51 21.94 -16.79 42.10
C ARG A 51 23.32 -16.11 42.22
N SER A 52 23.33 -14.82 41.89
CA SER A 52 23.96 -13.63 42.53
C SER A 52 25.21 -13.78 43.41
N PHE A 53 26.23 -12.91 43.19
CA PHE A 53 26.77 -11.94 44.18
C PHE A 53 27.78 -10.96 43.50
N PRO A 54 27.88 -9.68 43.92
CA PRO A 54 28.76 -8.66 43.36
C PRO A 54 30.05 -8.47 44.20
N CYS A 55 31.14 -7.98 43.58
CA CYS A 55 32.37 -7.62 44.28
C CYS A 55 32.68 -6.12 44.08
N ALA A 56 32.65 -5.37 45.18
CA ALA A 56 32.99 -3.96 45.26
C ALA A 56 34.50 -3.78 45.50
N ALA A 57 35.14 -2.91 44.72
CA ALA A 57 36.54 -2.52 44.93
C ALA A 57 36.60 -1.18 45.69
N THR A 58 37.24 -1.20 46.85
CA THR A 58 37.58 -0.04 47.68
C THR A 58 38.78 0.71 47.09
N LYS A 59 38.67 2.03 46.87
CA LYS A 59 39.81 2.93 46.62
C LYS A 59 40.09 3.75 47.86
N LYS A 60 41.25 3.51 48.49
CA LYS A 60 41.85 4.33 49.54
C LYS A 60 42.37 5.65 48.95
N GLN A 61 42.14 6.73 49.69
CA GLN A 61 42.78 8.03 49.54
C GLN A 61 44.31 7.90 49.76
N GLY A 62 45.08 8.57 48.90
CA GLY A 62 46.51 8.79 49.05
C GLY A 62 46.85 10.11 48.38
N ARG A 63 47.17 11.10 49.19
CA ARG A 63 47.46 12.49 48.87
C ARG A 63 48.97 12.60 48.77
N ASP A 64 49.53 12.89 47.60
CA ASP A 64 50.90 13.41 47.49
C ASP A 64 51.04 14.34 46.29
N ARG A 65 51.76 15.42 46.54
CA ARG A 65 51.89 16.64 45.74
C ARG A 65 53.34 16.70 45.31
N ALA A 66 53.62 16.63 44.02
CA ALA A 66 54.92 16.99 43.49
C ALA A 66 54.79 17.57 42.07
N THR A 67 55.53 18.64 41.91
CA THR A 67 55.59 19.64 40.84
C THR A 67 56.20 19.10 39.55
N GLU A 68 55.62 19.44 38.39
CA GLU A 68 56.43 19.64 37.18
C GLU A 68 55.74 20.57 36.15
N SER A 69 56.62 21.26 35.43
CA SER A 69 56.45 22.49 34.66
C SER A 69 55.50 22.38 33.46
N GLY A 70 54.42 23.17 33.49
CA GLY A 70 53.43 23.28 32.41
C GLY A 70 53.59 24.55 31.57
N ARG A 71 54.08 24.36 30.34
CA ARG A 71 53.60 24.91 29.07
C ARG A 71 52.76 26.21 29.13
N THR A 72 53.28 27.22 28.44
CA THR A 72 52.64 28.46 27.97
C THR A 72 51.10 28.48 27.95
N LYS A 73 50.53 29.46 28.67
CA LYS A 73 49.11 29.80 28.72
C LYS A 73 48.54 30.13 27.32
N LEU A 74 47.79 29.20 26.74
CA LEU A 74 46.74 29.52 25.77
C LEU A 74 45.45 29.81 26.57
N LYS A 75 44.93 31.04 26.46
CA LYS A 75 43.63 31.40 27.02
C LYS A 75 42.56 30.51 26.36
N PRO A 76 41.70 29.80 27.11
CA PRO A 76 40.54 29.18 26.52
C PRO A 76 39.58 30.30 26.09
N GLY A 77 39.36 30.43 24.78
CA GLY A 77 38.25 31.20 24.25
C GLY A 77 36.94 30.66 24.82
N ARG A 78 36.04 31.55 25.23
CA ARG A 78 34.66 31.20 25.54
C ARG A 78 34.09 30.38 24.38
N PRO A 79 33.38 29.26 24.60
CA PRO A 79 32.47 28.77 23.59
C PRO A 79 31.39 29.84 23.48
N ASP A 80 31.33 30.52 22.33
CA ASP A 80 30.17 31.34 22.02
C ASP A 80 28.98 30.39 21.87
N GLY A 81 28.12 30.43 22.89
CA GLY A 81 26.82 29.79 22.78
C GLY A 81 26.10 30.36 21.57
N THR A 82 25.47 29.46 20.81
CA THR A 82 24.49 29.70 19.74
C THR A 82 24.98 29.69 18.29
N GLY A 83 25.96 28.85 17.97
CA GLY A 83 26.08 28.24 16.65
C GLY A 83 24.97 27.20 16.35
N LYS A 84 23.69 27.51 16.59
CA LYS A 84 22.61 26.75 15.94
C LYS A 84 22.51 27.26 14.51
N GLN A 85 23.32 26.72 13.61
CA GLN A 85 23.00 26.75 12.18
C GLN A 85 21.59 26.16 12.06
N LYS A 86 20.58 27.04 11.92
CA LYS A 86 19.26 26.64 11.46
C LYS A 86 19.49 26.02 10.10
N ALA A 87 19.42 24.69 10.02
CA ALA A 87 19.65 23.93 8.79
C ALA A 87 18.86 24.61 7.66
N LYS A 88 19.56 25.18 6.67
CA LYS A 88 18.96 25.97 5.61
C LYS A 88 18.13 25.02 4.74
N TRP A 89 16.83 25.01 4.98
CA TRP A 89 15.85 24.15 4.32
C TRP A 89 15.80 24.45 2.83
N ALA A 90 16.35 23.54 2.02
CA ALA A 90 16.11 23.52 0.59
C ALA A 90 15.10 22.40 0.26
N VAL A 91 14.06 22.75 -0.51
CA VAL A 91 13.09 21.77 -1.07
C VAL A 91 13.81 20.67 -1.84
N LEU A 92 14.97 20.99 -2.42
CA LEU A 92 15.81 20.10 -3.23
C LEU A 92 17.06 19.60 -2.49
N ASP A 93 17.09 19.62 -1.15
CA ASP A 93 18.20 19.03 -0.37
C ASP A 93 18.12 17.49 -0.39
N TRP A 94 18.35 16.89 -1.56
CA TRP A 94 18.19 15.47 -1.81
C TRP A 94 19.06 14.58 -0.93
N ALA A 95 20.22 15.08 -0.49
CA ALA A 95 21.10 14.33 0.41
C ALA A 95 20.36 13.93 1.70
N LYS A 96 19.61 14.87 2.29
CA LYS A 96 18.82 14.61 3.50
C LYS A 96 17.67 13.62 3.30
N TYR A 97 17.07 13.60 2.11
CA TYR A 97 15.94 12.71 1.81
C TYR A 97 16.36 11.35 1.27
N ASN A 98 17.66 11.16 0.99
CA ASN A 98 18.19 9.91 0.46
C ASN A 98 18.67 8.94 1.54
N GLU A 99 18.66 9.35 2.81
CA GLU A 99 19.03 8.50 3.94
C GLU A 99 18.13 7.25 4.06
N PRO A 100 18.70 6.04 4.27
CA PRO A 100 17.94 4.82 4.49
C PRO A 100 16.99 4.93 5.68
N TRP A 101 15.78 4.39 5.54
CA TRP A 101 14.79 4.42 6.62
C TRP A 101 15.00 3.24 7.54
N GLN A 102 14.98 3.50 8.84
CA GLN A 102 14.97 2.45 9.85
C GLN A 102 13.55 1.87 9.93
N VAL A 103 13.42 0.57 9.68
CA VAL A 103 12.19 -0.20 9.92
C VAL A 103 12.51 -1.43 10.75
N SER A 104 11.60 -1.88 11.60
CA SER A 104 11.82 -2.95 12.57
C SER A 104 11.82 -4.36 11.95
N TRP A 105 11.33 -4.50 10.72
CA TRP A 105 11.23 -5.77 9.99
C TRP A 105 12.37 -6.02 8.99
N GLY A 106 12.62 -7.30 8.71
CA GLY A 106 13.63 -7.79 7.77
C GLY A 106 13.07 -8.21 6.41
N PRO A 107 13.94 -8.66 5.47
CA PRO A 107 13.53 -9.03 4.11
C PRO A 107 12.56 -10.21 4.04
N GLN A 108 12.64 -11.19 4.95
CA GLN A 108 11.67 -12.30 4.96
C GLN A 108 10.25 -11.81 5.26
N ARG A 109 10.10 -10.90 6.22
CA ARG A 109 8.81 -10.30 6.59
C ARG A 109 8.28 -9.40 5.48
N LEU A 110 9.15 -8.67 4.79
CA LEU A 110 8.79 -7.94 3.56
C LEU A 110 8.19 -8.88 2.53
N ALA A 111 8.88 -9.98 2.20
CA ALA A 111 8.41 -10.94 1.21
C ALA A 111 7.07 -11.58 1.62
N LEU A 112 6.95 -12.01 2.88
CA LEU A 112 5.70 -12.60 3.42
C LEU A 112 4.54 -11.59 3.42
N GLY A 113 4.79 -10.33 3.79
CA GLY A 113 3.77 -9.28 3.77
C GLY A 113 3.26 -9.00 2.37
N MET A 114 4.18 -8.82 1.40
CA MET A 114 3.82 -8.56 0.01
C MET A 114 3.13 -9.76 -0.65
N LEU A 115 3.62 -10.98 -0.42
CA LEU A 115 2.98 -12.21 -0.94
C LEU A 115 1.63 -12.45 -0.29
N GLY A 116 1.52 -12.25 1.02
CA GLY A 116 0.28 -12.41 1.77
C GLY A 116 -0.80 -11.43 1.29
N TRP A 117 -0.43 -10.16 1.11
CA TRP A 117 -1.32 -9.14 0.56
C TRP A 117 -1.71 -9.45 -0.90
N ALA A 118 -0.76 -9.82 -1.76
CA ALA A 118 -1.09 -10.18 -3.14
C ALA A 118 -2.03 -11.40 -3.20
N LEU A 119 -1.84 -12.38 -2.31
CA LEU A 119 -2.71 -13.55 -2.22
C LEU A 119 -4.09 -13.20 -1.64
N SER A 120 -4.19 -12.33 -0.61
CA SER A 120 -5.49 -11.88 -0.10
C SER A 120 -6.29 -11.20 -1.19
N PHE A 121 -5.62 -10.35 -1.96
CA PHE A 121 -6.22 -9.63 -3.07
C PHE A 121 -6.86 -10.59 -4.10
N LEU A 122 -6.15 -11.66 -4.47
CA LEU A 122 -6.66 -12.69 -5.36
C LEU A 122 -7.78 -13.52 -4.71
N LEU A 123 -7.64 -13.91 -3.44
CA LEU A 123 -8.62 -14.76 -2.79
C LEU A 123 -9.93 -14.02 -2.50
N VAL A 124 -9.88 -12.81 -1.94
CA VAL A 124 -11.06 -12.03 -1.54
C VAL A 124 -11.70 -11.38 -2.77
N GLY A 125 -10.91 -10.65 -3.55
CA GLY A 125 -11.40 -9.81 -4.64
C GLY A 125 -11.89 -10.60 -5.84
N VAL A 126 -11.24 -11.72 -6.15
CA VAL A 126 -11.47 -12.46 -7.40
C VAL A 126 -12.26 -13.73 -7.19
N LEU A 127 -12.04 -14.44 -6.08
CA LEU A 127 -12.64 -15.76 -5.88
C LEU A 127 -13.81 -15.73 -4.90
N PHE A 128 -13.59 -15.19 -3.70
CA PHE A 128 -14.54 -15.34 -2.60
C PHE A 128 -15.85 -14.59 -2.85
N VAL A 129 -15.79 -13.31 -3.21
CA VAL A 129 -17.01 -12.50 -3.39
C VAL A 129 -17.85 -12.98 -4.59
N PRO A 130 -17.30 -13.21 -5.80
CA PRO A 130 -18.08 -13.75 -6.91
C PRO A 130 -18.67 -15.13 -6.61
N LEU A 131 -17.91 -16.02 -5.97
CA LEU A 131 -18.40 -17.34 -5.60
C LEU A 131 -19.57 -17.27 -4.61
N LEU A 132 -19.48 -16.41 -3.59
CA LEU A 132 -20.57 -16.25 -2.62
C LEU A 132 -21.87 -15.75 -3.26
N ILE A 133 -21.76 -14.84 -4.24
CA ILE A 133 -22.93 -14.31 -4.96
C ILE A 133 -23.55 -15.40 -5.81
N TYR A 134 -22.73 -16.12 -6.58
CA TYR A 134 -23.20 -17.25 -7.39
C TYR A 134 -23.91 -18.30 -6.52
N LEU A 135 -23.36 -18.63 -5.34
CA LEU A 135 -23.96 -19.60 -4.43
C LEU A 135 -25.25 -19.11 -3.75
N ARG A 136 -25.44 -17.80 -3.57
CA ARG A 136 -26.62 -17.22 -2.92
C ARG A 136 -27.75 -16.91 -3.90
N GLU A 137 -27.42 -16.24 -5.00
CA GLU A 137 -28.39 -15.67 -5.95
C GLU A 137 -28.53 -16.53 -7.22
N ASN A 138 -27.65 -17.52 -7.42
CA ASN A 138 -27.58 -18.31 -8.66
C ASN A 138 -27.46 -17.42 -9.93
N GLN A 139 -26.79 -16.28 -9.78
CA GLN A 139 -26.54 -15.31 -10.84
C GLN A 139 -25.08 -14.84 -10.80
N GLU A 140 -24.58 -14.48 -11.97
CA GLU A 140 -23.28 -13.80 -12.11
C GLU A 140 -23.39 -12.34 -11.67
N ILE A 141 -22.28 -11.75 -11.20
CA ILE A 141 -22.24 -10.34 -10.75
C ILE A 141 -22.72 -9.39 -11.85
N ASP A 142 -22.30 -9.65 -13.09
CA ASP A 142 -22.63 -8.81 -14.26
C ASP A 142 -24.13 -8.78 -14.58
N ALA A 143 -24.89 -9.77 -14.11
CA ALA A 143 -26.35 -9.82 -14.29
C ALA A 143 -27.12 -9.00 -13.24
N LEU A 144 -26.45 -8.56 -12.17
CA LEU A 144 -27.08 -7.73 -11.13
C LEU A 144 -27.29 -6.30 -11.62
N ALA A 145 -28.27 -5.60 -11.05
CA ALA A 145 -28.41 -4.16 -11.25
C ALA A 145 -27.11 -3.43 -10.86
N LYS A 146 -26.74 -2.37 -11.59
CA LYS A 146 -25.52 -1.59 -11.33
C LYS A 146 -25.42 -1.07 -9.90
N SER A 147 -26.54 -0.68 -9.30
CA SER A 147 -26.63 -0.32 -7.88
C SER A 147 -26.18 -1.46 -6.96
N ASN A 148 -26.65 -2.67 -7.18
CA ASN A 148 -26.21 -3.85 -6.43
C ASN A 148 -24.73 -4.15 -6.66
N GLN A 149 -24.25 -4.07 -7.91
CA GLN A 149 -22.83 -4.27 -8.23
C GLN A 149 -21.95 -3.27 -7.45
N SER A 150 -22.31 -2.00 -7.42
CA SER A 150 -21.54 -0.96 -6.72
C SER A 150 -21.48 -1.18 -5.20
N ILE A 151 -22.57 -1.64 -4.58
CA ILE A 151 -22.62 -1.98 -3.14
C ILE A 151 -21.75 -3.21 -2.86
N LEU A 152 -21.78 -4.21 -3.73
CA LEU A 152 -20.95 -5.41 -3.58
C LEU A 152 -19.46 -5.08 -3.73
N VAL A 153 -19.10 -4.20 -4.65
CA VAL A 153 -17.72 -3.68 -4.78
C VAL A 153 -17.31 -2.94 -3.50
N LEU A 154 -18.20 -2.16 -2.89
CA LEU A 154 -17.94 -1.52 -1.60
C LEU A 154 -17.66 -2.54 -0.48
N ILE A 155 -18.50 -3.57 -0.34
CA ILE A 155 -18.33 -4.62 0.66
C ILE A 155 -17.01 -5.38 0.42
N SER A 156 -16.75 -5.78 -0.83
CA SER A 156 -15.53 -6.48 -1.23
C SER A 156 -14.28 -5.65 -0.93
N GLN A 157 -14.28 -4.38 -1.31
CA GLN A 157 -13.18 -3.47 -1.03
C GLN A 157 -12.98 -3.26 0.48
N GLY A 158 -14.06 -3.15 1.26
CA GLY A 158 -13.99 -3.04 2.72
C GLY A 158 -13.31 -4.25 3.35
N LEU A 159 -13.73 -5.46 2.96
CA LEU A 159 -13.11 -6.71 3.42
C LEU A 159 -11.63 -6.80 3.03
N GLU A 160 -11.30 -6.51 1.78
CA GLU A 160 -9.91 -6.54 1.31
C GLU A 160 -9.04 -5.50 2.03
N THR A 161 -9.59 -4.33 2.33
CA THR A 161 -8.89 -3.28 3.08
C THR A 161 -8.56 -3.76 4.49
N ILE A 162 -9.52 -4.39 5.18
CA ILE A 162 -9.32 -4.93 6.54
C ILE A 162 -8.27 -6.05 6.52
N VAL A 163 -8.42 -7.02 5.62
CA VAL A 163 -7.52 -8.18 5.52
C VAL A 163 -6.12 -7.74 5.10
N GLY A 164 -6.00 -6.95 4.04
CA GLY A 164 -4.73 -6.48 3.50
C GLY A 164 -3.96 -5.63 4.50
N VAL A 165 -4.60 -4.64 5.13
CA VAL A 165 -3.95 -3.84 6.19
C VAL A 165 -3.58 -4.71 7.38
N GLY A 166 -4.42 -5.67 7.78
CA GLY A 166 -4.10 -6.63 8.83
C GLY A 166 -2.85 -7.45 8.55
N ILE A 167 -2.71 -7.98 7.33
CA ILE A 167 -1.53 -8.74 6.88
C ILE A 167 -0.28 -7.86 6.91
N ILE A 168 -0.37 -6.64 6.38
CA ILE A 168 0.77 -5.70 6.34
C ILE A 168 1.19 -5.28 7.74
N LYS A 169 0.23 -4.94 8.62
CA LYS A 169 0.52 -4.63 10.03
C LYS A 169 1.17 -5.82 10.72
N TYR A 170 0.66 -7.03 10.55
CA TYR A 170 1.27 -8.22 11.12
C TYR A 170 2.71 -8.46 10.62
N ALA A 171 2.94 -8.30 9.31
CA ALA A 171 4.27 -8.44 8.71
C ALA A 171 5.25 -7.39 9.25
N ALA A 172 4.78 -6.16 9.43
CA ALA A 172 5.55 -5.04 9.95
C ALA A 172 5.82 -5.12 11.47
N SER A 173 4.87 -5.61 12.26
CA SER A 173 5.00 -5.63 13.73
C SER A 173 6.01 -6.65 14.22
N ARG A 174 7.00 -6.21 14.99
CA ARG A 174 7.90 -7.09 15.74
C ARG A 174 7.34 -7.33 17.15
N PRO A 175 7.36 -8.57 17.69
CA PRO A 175 6.95 -8.81 19.08
C PRO A 175 7.84 -7.99 20.04
N GLY A 176 7.25 -7.07 20.78
CA GLY A 176 7.92 -6.24 21.80
C GLY A 176 8.27 -4.80 21.41
N ASP A 177 7.95 -4.36 20.18
CA ASP A 177 8.12 -2.96 19.75
C ASP A 177 6.75 -2.25 19.80
N GLU A 178 6.58 -1.31 20.74
CA GLU A 178 5.32 -0.57 20.92
C GLU A 178 5.19 0.63 19.95
N ASP A 179 6.29 1.08 19.34
CA ASP A 179 6.36 2.31 18.51
C ASP A 179 6.27 2.05 16.98
N ASP A 180 5.98 0.82 16.55
CA ASP A 180 5.90 0.43 15.12
C ASP A 180 4.57 0.86 14.46
N ASP A 181 4.22 2.14 14.51
CA ASP A 181 3.08 2.65 13.74
C ASP A 181 3.44 2.81 12.26
N ILE A 182 3.18 1.76 11.49
CA ILE A 182 3.31 1.76 10.03
C ILE A 182 2.40 2.79 9.34
N LEU A 183 1.27 3.15 9.96
CA LEU A 183 0.31 4.06 9.35
C LEU A 183 0.76 5.52 9.42
N LYS A 184 1.69 5.88 10.32
CA LYS A 184 2.28 7.23 10.48
C LYS A 184 1.28 8.35 10.23
N LEU A 185 0.14 8.29 10.92
CA LEU A 185 -0.94 9.26 10.77
C LEU A 185 -0.76 10.39 11.80
N ASP A 186 -0.10 11.47 11.40
CA ASP A 186 0.07 12.64 12.25
C ASP A 186 -0.89 13.75 11.81
N LEU A 187 -1.92 14.03 12.61
CA LEU A 187 -2.85 15.13 12.34
C LEU A 187 -2.29 16.49 12.76
N SER A 188 -1.19 16.52 13.52
CA SER A 188 -0.61 17.75 14.03
C SER A 188 0.10 18.54 12.92
N LYS A 189 0.15 19.87 13.10
CA LYS A 189 0.96 20.79 12.28
C LYS A 189 0.77 20.64 10.75
N PRO A 190 -0.48 20.65 10.25
CA PRO A 190 -0.81 20.28 8.86
C PRO A 190 -0.14 21.17 7.80
N LEU A 191 0.09 22.45 8.11
CA LEU A 191 0.65 23.44 7.18
C LEU A 191 2.09 23.84 7.50
N ASN A 192 2.72 23.25 8.52
CA ASN A 192 4.04 23.70 8.95
C ASN A 192 5.10 23.25 7.94
N ALA A 193 5.80 24.21 7.34
CA ALA A 193 6.99 23.88 6.57
C ALA A 193 8.07 23.27 7.51
N PRO A 194 8.83 22.24 7.05
CA PRO A 194 8.87 21.67 5.71
C PRO A 194 8.13 20.34 5.54
N THR A 195 7.46 19.81 6.57
CA THR A 195 6.88 18.45 6.58
C THR A 195 5.35 18.43 6.69
N GLY A 196 4.70 19.60 6.73
CA GLY A 196 3.26 19.73 6.86
C GLY A 196 2.53 18.89 5.82
N TRP A 197 1.81 17.87 6.30
CA TRP A 197 1.18 16.86 5.45
C TRP A 197 0.13 17.46 4.52
N LEU A 198 -0.66 18.43 5.02
CA LEU A 198 -1.69 19.10 4.24
C LEU A 198 -1.08 20.05 3.20
N PHE A 199 0.02 20.74 3.54
CA PHE A 199 0.72 21.59 2.58
C PHE A 199 1.20 20.76 1.37
N TRP A 200 1.89 19.65 1.62
CA TRP A 200 2.33 18.76 0.54
C TRP A 200 1.17 18.05 -0.16
N GLY A 201 0.08 17.78 0.57
CA GLY A 201 -1.14 17.19 0.02
C GLY A 201 -1.81 18.13 -0.99
N LEU A 202 -2.03 19.39 -0.62
CA LEU A 202 -2.62 20.40 -1.50
C LEU A 202 -1.73 20.70 -2.71
N LEU A 203 -0.41 20.79 -2.50
CA LEU A 203 0.54 20.96 -3.60
C LEU A 203 0.51 19.75 -4.55
N GLY A 204 0.44 18.54 -4.02
CA GLY A 204 0.30 17.32 -4.80
C GLY A 204 -1.00 17.29 -5.59
N ILE A 205 -2.13 17.65 -4.98
CA ILE A 205 -3.43 17.76 -5.68
C ILE A 205 -3.34 18.73 -6.86
N ALA A 206 -2.74 19.90 -6.67
CA ALA A 206 -2.55 20.88 -7.73
C ALA A 206 -1.60 20.39 -8.83
N ALA A 207 -0.58 19.60 -8.46
CA ALA A 207 0.40 19.04 -9.40
C ALA A 207 -0.15 17.85 -10.20
N SER A 208 -1.09 17.06 -9.66
CA SER A 208 -1.59 15.83 -10.28
C SER A 208 -2.10 16.02 -11.72
N PRO A 209 -2.98 17.01 -12.04
CA PRO A 209 -3.44 17.24 -13.40
C PRO A 209 -2.29 17.58 -14.37
N VAL A 210 -1.30 18.35 -13.90
CA VAL A 210 -0.14 18.74 -14.71
C VAL A 210 0.73 17.52 -15.01
N VAL A 211 1.03 16.71 -14.00
CA VAL A 211 1.88 15.51 -14.15
C VAL A 211 1.23 14.48 -15.05
N VAL A 212 -0.05 14.17 -14.80
CA VAL A 212 -0.79 13.18 -15.60
C VAL A 212 -1.03 13.70 -17.01
N GLY A 213 -1.43 14.96 -17.17
CA GLY A 213 -1.65 15.59 -18.48
C GLY A 213 -0.37 15.68 -19.31
N ALA A 214 0.76 16.06 -18.71
CA ALA A 214 2.05 16.09 -19.40
C ALA A 214 2.49 14.70 -19.84
N THR A 215 2.30 13.69 -19.00
CA THR A 215 2.64 12.30 -19.35
C THR A 215 1.74 11.77 -20.45
N ALA A 216 0.43 12.08 -20.40
CA ALA A 216 -0.51 11.74 -21.46
C ALA A 216 -0.12 12.40 -22.80
N ALA A 217 0.23 13.69 -22.80
CA ALA A 217 0.66 14.41 -24.00
C ALA A 217 1.95 13.82 -24.60
N VAL A 218 2.91 13.43 -23.75
CA VAL A 218 4.13 12.73 -24.20
C VAL A 218 3.79 11.37 -24.81
N CYS A 219 2.92 10.59 -24.16
CA CYS A 219 2.49 9.29 -24.70
C CYS A 219 1.76 9.43 -26.05
N GLU A 220 0.91 10.44 -26.20
CA GLU A 220 0.24 10.75 -27.47
C GLU A 220 1.25 11.16 -28.56
N ALA A 221 2.22 12.01 -28.22
CA ALA A 221 3.27 12.41 -29.16
C ALA A 221 4.15 11.24 -29.63
N LEU A 222 4.42 10.27 -28.74
CA LEU A 222 5.22 9.08 -29.05
C LEU A 222 4.43 7.98 -29.76
N SER A 223 3.15 7.86 -29.43
CA SER A 223 2.25 6.83 -29.96
C SER A 223 0.89 7.47 -30.30
N PRO A 224 0.77 8.13 -31.47
CA PRO A 224 -0.46 8.84 -31.84
C PRO A 224 -1.70 7.94 -31.96
N GLN A 225 -1.51 6.63 -32.17
CA GLN A 225 -2.61 5.66 -32.18
C GLN A 225 -3.04 5.24 -30.76
N GLY A 226 -2.37 5.75 -29.73
CA GLY A 226 -2.60 5.43 -28.32
C GLY A 226 -2.00 4.10 -27.87
N LEU A 227 -1.82 3.96 -26.56
CA LEU A 227 -1.59 2.65 -25.95
C LEU A 227 -2.95 1.95 -25.84
N GLY A 228 -3.24 1.08 -26.81
CA GLY A 228 -4.46 0.27 -26.82
C GLY A 228 -4.61 -0.60 -25.56
N GLY A 229 -5.77 -1.24 -25.41
CA GLY A 229 -6.11 -2.03 -24.24
C GLY A 229 -7.03 -1.29 -23.29
N ARG A 230 -7.31 -1.90 -22.12
CA ARG A 230 -8.34 -1.45 -21.19
C ARG A 230 -7.76 -0.51 -20.14
N GLY A 231 -8.42 0.63 -19.91
CA GLY A 231 -8.11 1.60 -18.86
C GLY A 231 -8.69 1.20 -17.50
N THR A 232 -8.13 1.71 -16.42
CA THR A 232 -8.64 1.56 -15.04
C THR A 232 -10.01 2.23 -14.84
N ALA A 233 -10.24 3.35 -15.51
CA ALA A 233 -11.53 4.04 -15.49
C ALA A 233 -12.64 3.23 -16.20
N ASP A 234 -12.29 2.37 -17.16
CA ASP A 234 -13.26 1.59 -17.94
C ASP A 234 -14.12 0.68 -17.06
N ASP A 235 -13.55 0.10 -16.00
CA ASP A 235 -14.28 -0.81 -15.11
C ASP A 235 -15.27 -0.06 -14.23
N VAL A 236 -14.82 1.08 -13.71
CA VAL A 236 -15.65 1.95 -12.87
C VAL A 236 -16.81 2.49 -13.71
N ALA A 237 -16.55 2.92 -14.94
CA ALA A 237 -17.57 3.41 -15.87
C ALA A 237 -18.65 2.37 -16.20
N ARG A 238 -18.32 1.07 -16.26
CA ARG A 238 -19.29 0.01 -16.55
C ARG A 238 -20.35 -0.14 -15.46
N ILE A 239 -19.92 -0.07 -14.21
CA ILE A 239 -20.78 -0.24 -13.03
C ILE A 239 -21.32 1.10 -12.50
N LEU A 240 -20.88 2.22 -13.08
CA LEU A 240 -21.39 3.55 -12.75
C LEU A 240 -22.85 3.69 -13.18
N SER A 241 -23.64 4.21 -12.26
CA SER A 241 -25.05 4.56 -12.42
C SER A 241 -25.30 5.93 -11.78
N VAL A 242 -26.25 6.69 -12.34
CA VAL A 242 -26.59 8.06 -11.89
C VAL A 242 -27.58 8.01 -10.72
N ASP A 243 -27.31 7.13 -9.76
CA ASP A 243 -28.06 7.05 -8.51
C ASP A 243 -27.13 7.26 -7.31
N VAL A 244 -27.70 7.80 -6.24
CA VAL A 244 -26.95 8.18 -5.03
C VAL A 244 -26.27 6.97 -4.39
N PRO A 245 -26.92 5.80 -4.20
CA PRO A 245 -26.26 4.62 -3.66
C PRO A 245 -25.04 4.18 -4.47
N SER A 246 -25.14 4.15 -5.80
CA SER A 246 -24.01 3.81 -6.67
C SER A 246 -22.86 4.79 -6.55
N PHE A 247 -23.15 6.09 -6.65
CA PHE A 247 -22.10 7.09 -6.56
C PHE A 247 -21.39 7.05 -5.21
N VAL A 248 -22.13 7.02 -4.10
CA VAL A 248 -21.55 6.97 -2.75
C VAL A 248 -20.69 5.72 -2.55
N SER A 249 -21.16 4.57 -3.05
CA SER A 249 -20.41 3.31 -2.96
C SER A 249 -19.09 3.39 -3.74
N LEU A 250 -19.16 3.80 -5.01
CA LEU A 250 -17.97 3.91 -5.87
C LEU A 250 -17.00 4.99 -5.40
N PHE A 251 -17.51 6.11 -4.90
CA PHE A 251 -16.68 7.18 -4.34
C PHE A 251 -15.94 6.70 -3.09
N THR A 252 -16.64 6.03 -2.17
CA THR A 252 -16.02 5.47 -0.96
C THR A 252 -14.94 4.44 -1.32
N VAL A 253 -15.20 3.58 -2.31
CA VAL A 253 -14.22 2.60 -2.80
C VAL A 253 -13.00 3.29 -3.40
N THR A 254 -13.20 4.18 -4.37
CA THR A 254 -12.12 4.70 -5.22
C THR A 254 -11.35 5.87 -4.60
N ALA A 255 -12.03 6.73 -3.84
CA ALA A 255 -11.44 7.93 -3.26
C ALA A 255 -11.01 7.76 -1.79
N VAL A 256 -11.45 6.69 -1.11
CA VAL A 256 -11.13 6.48 0.32
C VAL A 256 -10.49 5.13 0.58
N LEU A 257 -11.22 4.02 0.39
CA LEU A 257 -10.75 2.69 0.81
C LEU A 257 -9.56 2.19 -0.01
N ALA A 258 -9.60 2.34 -1.35
CA ALA A 258 -8.49 1.95 -2.20
C ALA A 258 -7.22 2.78 -1.93
N PRO A 259 -7.25 4.14 -1.91
CA PRO A 259 -6.10 4.94 -1.49
C PRO A 259 -5.57 4.58 -0.11
N PHE A 260 -6.46 4.33 0.87
CA PHE A 260 -6.03 3.94 2.20
C PHE A 260 -5.25 2.61 2.20
N LEU A 261 -5.78 1.56 1.55
CA LEU A 261 -5.10 0.27 1.43
C LEU A 261 -3.80 0.40 0.63
N GLU A 262 -3.88 0.97 -0.56
CA GLU A 262 -2.77 1.03 -1.51
C GLU A 262 -1.62 1.88 -0.97
N GLU A 263 -1.88 3.06 -0.39
CA GLU A 263 -0.81 3.86 0.21
C GLU A 263 -0.20 3.19 1.44
N THR A 264 -0.98 2.45 2.23
CA THR A 264 -0.44 1.64 3.34
C THR A 264 0.54 0.59 2.84
N VAL A 265 0.20 -0.13 1.76
CA VAL A 265 1.06 -1.17 1.16
C VAL A 265 2.28 -0.55 0.48
N PHE A 266 2.09 0.38 -0.45
CA PHE A 266 3.18 0.88 -1.29
C PHE A 266 4.06 1.91 -0.57
N ARG A 267 3.47 2.85 0.18
CA ARG A 267 4.20 3.96 0.82
C ARG A 267 4.48 3.65 2.29
N GLY A 268 3.54 3.02 2.99
CA GLY A 268 3.72 2.64 4.40
C GLY A 268 4.70 1.49 4.58
N PHE A 269 4.60 0.46 3.73
CA PHE A 269 5.37 -0.77 3.87
C PHE A 269 6.51 -0.92 2.86
N LEU A 270 6.19 -0.98 1.56
CA LEU A 270 7.15 -1.35 0.53
C LEU A 270 8.26 -0.31 0.34
N LEU A 271 7.90 0.98 0.22
CA LEU A 271 8.88 2.05 0.01
C LEU A 271 9.92 2.12 1.13
N PRO A 272 9.56 2.22 2.44
CA PRO A 272 10.52 2.22 3.54
C PRO A 272 11.39 0.97 3.54
N SER A 273 10.81 -0.19 3.22
CA SER A 273 11.55 -1.45 3.15
C SER A 273 12.63 -1.44 2.06
N LEU A 274 12.31 -0.89 0.89
CA LEU A 274 13.27 -0.80 -0.22
C LEU A 274 14.40 0.18 0.05
N THR A 275 14.17 1.25 0.84
CA THR A 275 15.24 2.21 1.18
C THR A 275 16.42 1.58 1.94
N LYS A 276 16.25 0.36 2.49
CA LYS A 276 17.35 -0.41 3.09
C LYS A 276 18.32 -1.01 2.08
N PHE A 277 17.88 -1.18 0.83
CA PHE A 277 18.62 -1.88 -0.22
C PHE A 277 19.01 -0.96 -1.37
N MET A 278 18.39 0.21 -1.49
CA MET A 278 18.64 1.17 -2.57
C MET A 278 18.40 2.61 -2.10
N PRO A 279 18.95 3.61 -2.82
CA PRO A 279 18.66 5.01 -2.56
C PRO A 279 17.14 5.31 -2.56
N THR A 280 16.71 6.29 -1.76
CA THR A 280 15.29 6.63 -1.61
C THR A 280 14.64 7.02 -2.93
N TYR A 281 15.34 7.75 -3.82
CA TYR A 281 14.78 8.09 -5.13
C TYR A 281 14.52 6.85 -5.99
N ALA A 282 15.38 5.83 -5.92
CA ALA A 282 15.20 4.57 -6.64
C ALA A 282 14.03 3.79 -6.04
N ALA A 283 13.90 3.75 -4.71
CA ALA A 283 12.76 3.15 -4.03
C ALA A 283 11.42 3.80 -4.44
N VAL A 284 11.38 5.13 -4.57
CA VAL A 284 10.19 5.86 -5.07
C VAL A 284 9.84 5.40 -6.49
N VAL A 285 10.81 5.33 -7.40
CA VAL A 285 10.55 4.89 -8.78
C VAL A 285 10.09 3.44 -8.82
N VAL A 286 10.77 2.53 -8.11
CA VAL A 286 10.43 1.11 -8.09
C VAL A 286 9.03 0.88 -7.51
N THR A 287 8.67 1.56 -6.42
CA THR A 287 7.32 1.44 -5.85
C THR A 287 6.24 2.06 -6.73
N ALA A 288 6.53 3.14 -7.46
CA ALA A 288 5.61 3.73 -8.42
C ALA A 288 5.34 2.81 -9.63
N VAL A 289 6.38 2.17 -10.15
CA VAL A 289 6.27 1.17 -11.22
C VAL A 289 5.48 -0.05 -10.73
N ALA A 290 5.78 -0.56 -9.52
CA ALA A 290 5.04 -1.67 -8.93
C ALA A 290 3.54 -1.33 -8.75
N PHE A 291 3.25 -0.11 -8.27
CA PHE A 291 1.90 0.41 -8.15
C PHE A 291 1.15 0.42 -9.50
N ALA A 292 1.78 0.97 -10.55
CA ALA A 292 1.21 0.99 -11.89
C ALA A 292 1.03 -0.42 -12.48
N ALA A 293 2.00 -1.31 -12.29
CA ALA A 293 1.95 -2.68 -12.78
C ALA A 293 0.79 -3.48 -12.15
N CYS A 294 0.54 -3.29 -10.85
CA CYS A 294 -0.56 -3.93 -10.16
C CYS A 294 -1.93 -3.58 -10.76
N HIS A 295 -2.08 -2.43 -11.42
CA HIS A 295 -3.34 -2.04 -12.07
C HIS A 295 -3.65 -2.80 -13.37
N LEU A 296 -2.69 -3.55 -13.92
CA LEU A 296 -2.86 -4.38 -15.13
C LEU A 296 -3.48 -3.62 -16.32
N SER A 297 -3.24 -2.32 -16.40
CA SER A 297 -3.73 -1.45 -17.46
C SER A 297 -2.54 -0.88 -18.24
N PRO A 298 -2.18 -1.49 -19.39
CA PRO A 298 -1.10 -0.97 -20.23
C PRO A 298 -1.35 0.48 -20.69
N ARG A 299 -2.62 0.83 -20.90
CA ARG A 299 -3.06 2.17 -21.30
C ARG A 299 -2.67 3.24 -20.28
N ASP A 300 -2.91 2.96 -19.00
CA ASP A 300 -2.73 3.93 -17.92
C ASP A 300 -1.36 3.81 -17.23
N PHE A 301 -0.57 2.78 -17.57
CA PHE A 301 0.68 2.46 -16.90
C PHE A 301 1.66 3.66 -16.80
N PRO A 302 1.91 4.45 -17.88
CA PRO A 302 2.79 5.62 -17.78
C PRO A 302 2.26 6.68 -16.80
N GLN A 303 0.97 7.00 -16.89
CA GLN A 303 0.30 8.01 -16.07
C GLN A 303 0.24 7.58 -14.60
N LEU A 304 -0.06 6.30 -14.33
CA LEU A 304 -0.05 5.72 -12.99
C LEU A 304 1.36 5.68 -12.40
N THR A 305 2.38 5.45 -13.22
CA THR A 305 3.79 5.53 -12.78
C THR A 305 4.13 6.96 -12.40
N ALA A 306 3.78 7.93 -13.23
CA ALA A 306 4.04 9.35 -12.97
C ALA A 306 3.32 9.85 -11.70
N LEU A 307 2.03 9.52 -11.54
CA LEU A 307 1.28 9.78 -10.31
C LEU A 307 1.90 9.05 -9.13
N GLY A 308 2.32 7.79 -9.30
CA GLY A 308 2.96 7.00 -8.27
C GLY A 308 4.28 7.61 -7.75
N ILE A 309 5.06 8.24 -8.63
CA ILE A 309 6.26 9.00 -8.26
C ILE A 309 5.88 10.24 -7.44
N LEU A 310 4.85 10.99 -7.87
CA LEU A 310 4.35 12.15 -7.13
C LEU A 310 3.91 11.76 -5.71
N LEU A 311 3.16 10.67 -5.56
CA LEU A 311 2.73 10.13 -4.28
C LEU A 311 3.93 9.72 -3.42
N GLY A 312 4.87 8.95 -3.97
CA GLY A 312 6.08 8.53 -3.25
C GLY A 312 6.94 9.70 -2.80
N PHE A 313 7.12 10.71 -3.67
CA PHE A 313 7.83 11.94 -3.32
C PHE A 313 7.12 12.69 -2.19
N SER A 314 5.80 12.91 -2.30
CA SER A 314 5.02 13.61 -1.27
C SER A 314 5.12 12.93 0.11
N TYR A 315 5.20 11.60 0.14
CA TYR A 315 5.39 10.83 1.35
C TYR A 315 6.80 10.98 1.91
N VAL A 316 7.84 10.92 1.07
CA VAL A 316 9.23 11.15 1.50
C VAL A 316 9.40 12.55 2.11
N ARG A 317 8.67 13.54 1.59
CA ARG A 317 8.66 14.92 2.07
C ARG A 317 7.92 15.12 3.38
N SER A 318 6.72 14.56 3.49
CA SER A 318 5.83 14.77 4.65
C SER A 318 6.09 13.79 5.79
N ARG A 319 6.64 12.61 5.50
CA ARG A 319 6.75 11.45 6.40
C ARG A 319 5.40 11.05 7.04
N ASN A 320 4.30 11.31 6.32
CA ASN A 320 2.94 11.12 6.80
C ASN A 320 2.07 10.54 5.69
N LEU A 321 1.42 9.40 5.93
CA LEU A 321 0.62 8.71 4.92
C LEU A 321 -0.67 9.45 4.55
N LEU A 322 -1.16 10.37 5.39
CA LEU A 322 -2.29 11.22 5.03
C LEU A 322 -2.01 12.05 3.77
N THR A 323 -0.75 12.42 3.54
CA THR A 323 -0.34 13.19 2.36
C THR A 323 -0.61 12.44 1.05
N PRO A 324 0.01 11.27 0.78
CA PRO A 324 -0.29 10.53 -0.44
C PRO A 324 -1.73 10.02 -0.48
N MET A 325 -2.34 9.63 0.66
CA MET A 325 -3.75 9.21 0.69
C MET A 325 -4.68 10.32 0.21
N LEU A 326 -4.45 11.57 0.66
CA LEU A 326 -5.23 12.73 0.24
C LEU A 326 -5.05 13.02 -1.26
N ILE A 327 -3.81 12.99 -1.77
CA ILE A 327 -3.53 13.26 -3.19
C ILE A 327 -4.18 12.18 -4.07
N HIS A 328 -3.99 10.90 -3.71
CA HIS A 328 -4.51 9.76 -4.45
C HIS A 328 -6.05 9.73 -4.41
N GLY A 329 -6.64 9.91 -3.22
CA GLY A 329 -8.09 9.98 -3.06
C GLY A 329 -8.73 11.14 -3.82
N ALA A 330 -8.11 12.32 -3.78
CA ALA A 330 -8.57 13.47 -4.55
C ALA A 330 -8.50 13.24 -6.06
N TRP A 331 -7.42 12.62 -6.56
CA TRP A 331 -7.29 12.26 -7.98
C TRP A 331 -8.41 11.31 -8.41
N ASN A 332 -8.57 10.19 -7.70
CA ASN A 332 -9.58 9.19 -8.03
C ASN A 332 -11.01 9.74 -7.91
N GLY A 333 -11.29 10.50 -6.84
CA GLY A 333 -12.59 11.14 -6.63
C GLY A 333 -12.92 12.17 -7.71
N THR A 334 -11.93 12.93 -8.18
CA THR A 334 -12.10 13.90 -9.28
C THR A 334 -12.42 13.17 -10.59
N VAL A 335 -11.67 12.12 -10.92
CA VAL A 335 -11.93 11.30 -12.11
C VAL A 335 -13.34 10.69 -12.07
N LEU A 336 -13.73 10.07 -10.95
CA LEU A 336 -15.07 9.50 -10.79
C LEU A 336 -16.17 10.55 -10.92
N THR A 337 -15.99 11.71 -10.29
CA THR A 337 -16.98 12.80 -10.34
C THR A 337 -17.11 13.32 -11.77
N PHE A 338 -16.01 13.48 -12.50
CA PHE A 338 -16.03 13.87 -13.90
C PHE A 338 -16.74 12.84 -14.78
N LEU A 339 -16.49 11.54 -14.58
CA LEU A 339 -17.22 10.48 -15.27
C LEU A 339 -18.73 10.54 -14.99
N LEU A 340 -19.13 10.75 -13.73
CA LEU A 340 -20.54 10.91 -13.38
C LEU A 340 -21.18 12.11 -14.09
N LEU A 341 -20.49 13.25 -14.14
CA LEU A 341 -20.98 14.44 -14.85
C LEU A 341 -21.20 14.19 -16.34
N LEU A 342 -20.27 13.47 -16.99
CA LEU A 342 -20.41 13.08 -18.40
C LEU A 342 -21.61 12.15 -18.62
N VAL A 343 -21.77 11.11 -17.79
CA VAL A 343 -22.94 10.21 -17.88
C VAL A 343 -24.24 10.99 -17.63
N SER A 344 -24.24 11.90 -16.65
CA SER A 344 -25.41 12.72 -16.31
C SER A 344 -25.80 13.70 -17.43
N ALA A 345 -24.82 14.16 -18.22
CA ALA A 345 -25.03 14.97 -19.40
C ALA A 345 -25.42 14.16 -20.65
N GLY A 346 -25.56 12.83 -20.55
CA GLY A 346 -26.00 11.95 -21.63
C GLY A 346 -24.88 11.42 -22.53
N TYR A 347 -23.60 11.64 -22.18
CA TYR A 347 -22.49 11.09 -22.95
C TYR A 347 -22.32 9.59 -22.71
N ASN A 348 -22.06 8.83 -23.78
CA ASN A 348 -21.59 7.46 -23.65
C ASN A 348 -20.10 7.45 -23.29
N VAL A 349 -19.82 7.35 -21.99
CA VAL A 349 -18.45 7.33 -21.46
C VAL A 349 -17.61 6.17 -22.04
N SER A 350 -18.25 5.05 -22.41
CA SER A 350 -17.53 3.92 -23.02
C SER A 350 -16.94 4.28 -24.39
N ASP A 351 -17.66 5.08 -25.17
CA ASP A 351 -17.23 5.52 -26.49
C ASP A 351 -16.14 6.59 -26.38
N LEU A 352 -16.31 7.54 -25.45
CA LEU A 352 -15.30 8.55 -25.11
C LEU A 352 -13.97 7.91 -24.67
N LEU A 353 -14.03 6.93 -23.76
CA LEU A 353 -12.84 6.21 -23.29
C LEU A 353 -12.25 5.30 -24.37
N ALA A 354 -13.02 4.87 -25.35
CA ALA A 354 -12.53 4.11 -26.50
C ALA A 354 -11.92 4.98 -27.61
N GLY A 355 -11.92 6.31 -27.45
CA GLY A 355 -11.50 7.25 -28.50
C GLY A 355 -12.43 7.25 -29.72
N LYS A 356 -13.64 6.70 -29.58
CA LYS A 356 -14.69 6.77 -30.59
C LYS A 356 -15.51 8.01 -30.27
N GLY A 357 -15.18 9.12 -30.92
CA GLY A 357 -15.95 10.36 -30.77
C GLY A 357 -17.43 10.16 -31.07
N ALA A 358 -18.27 10.97 -30.42
CA ALA A 358 -19.72 11.00 -30.60
C ALA A 358 -20.13 11.24 -32.08
#